data_AF-A0AAU6H925-F1
#
_entry.id   AF-A0AAU6H925-F1
#
_cell.length_a   1.000
_cell.length_b   1.000
_cell.length_c   1.000
_cell.angle_alpha   90.00
_cell.angle_beta   90.00
_cell.angle_gamma   90.00
#
_symmetry.space_group_name_H-M   'P 1'
#
loop_
_entity.id
_entity.type
_entity.pdbx_description
1 polymer ?
#
loop_
_entity_poly.entity_id
_entity_poly.type
_entity_poly.pdbx_seq_one_letter_code
_entity_poly.pdbx_strand_id
1 'polypeptide(L)'
;MGYEPPRYLTSERMRPAVAKLSQLTYDDLIHGVDRAELAAAEICPQVWDSPASLEWGRDLFPSLAEFFQAAGSADHTMVNWLD
;
A
#
# COMPACT_ATOMS: atom_id res chain seq x y z
N MET A 1 -19.10 -11.97 -7.50
CA MET A 1 -18.31 -11.37 -8.59
C MET A 1 -18.74 -9.92 -8.74
N GLY A 2 -18.50 -9.11 -7.71
CA GLY A 2 -18.89 -7.70 -7.69
C GLY A 2 -17.62 -6.89 -7.54
N TYR A 3 -17.08 -6.43 -8.66
CA TYR A 3 -15.92 -5.56 -8.69
C TYR A 3 -16.33 -4.20 -8.15
N GLU A 4 -15.69 -3.70 -7.08
CA GLU A 4 -15.90 -2.32 -6.66
C GLU A 4 -15.42 -1.37 -7.78
N PRO A 5 -16.16 -0.29 -8.07
CA PRO A 5 -15.78 0.64 -9.11
C PRO A 5 -14.43 1.29 -8.79
N PRO A 6 -13.57 1.50 -9.80
CA PRO A 6 -12.23 2.06 -9.60
C PRO A 6 -12.33 3.39 -8.86
N ARG A 7 -11.65 3.47 -7.71
CA ARG A 7 -11.59 4.71 -6.92
C ARG A 7 -10.51 5.61 -7.53
N TYR A 8 -10.96 6.66 -8.21
CA TYR A 8 -10.07 7.70 -8.74
C TYR A 8 -9.55 8.56 -7.60
N LEU A 9 -8.24 8.59 -7.42
CA LEU A 9 -7.57 9.56 -6.55
C LEU A 9 -7.07 10.72 -7.42
N THR A 10 -7.55 11.94 -7.14
CA THR A 10 -7.07 13.13 -7.83
C THR A 10 -5.63 13.44 -7.42
N SER A 11 -4.85 14.01 -8.33
CA SER A 11 -3.43 14.34 -8.14
C SER A 11 -3.19 15.19 -6.89
N GLU A 12 -4.09 16.13 -6.59
CA GLU A 12 -4.03 16.97 -5.38
C GLU A 12 -4.13 16.19 -4.06
N ARG A 13 -4.97 15.13 -4.02
CA ARG A 13 -5.07 14.26 -2.84
C ARG A 13 -3.95 13.24 -2.78
N MET A 14 -3.40 12.90 -3.94
CA MET A 14 -2.38 11.89 -4.09
C MET A 14 -0.99 12.41 -3.71
N ARG A 15 -0.61 13.63 -4.11
CA ARG A 15 0.69 14.24 -3.79
C ARG A 15 1.08 14.16 -2.30
N PRO A 16 0.24 14.58 -1.34
CA PRO A 16 0.61 14.49 0.07
C PRO A 16 0.70 13.04 0.57
N ALA A 17 -0.13 12.13 0.04
CA ALA A 17 -0.10 10.72 0.39
C ALA A 17 1.20 10.05 -0.13
N VAL A 18 1.57 10.31 -1.38
CA VAL A 18 2.79 9.83 -2.02
C VAL A 18 4.03 10.36 -1.30
N ALA A 19 4.06 11.67 -1.02
CA ALA A 19 5.20 12.29 -0.33
C ALA A 19 5.39 11.66 1.06
N LYS A 20 4.29 11.39 1.78
CA LYS A 20 4.36 10.70 3.07
C LYS A 20 4.81 9.25 2.92
N LEU A 21 4.31 8.53 1.91
CA LEU A 21 4.69 7.14 1.64
C LEU A 21 6.18 7.00 1.28
N SER A 22 6.74 7.97 0.54
CA SER A 22 8.18 8.00 0.22
C SER A 22 9.10 8.27 1.42
N GLN A 23 8.55 8.71 2.55
CA GLN A 23 9.31 8.98 3.78
C GLN A 23 9.24 7.82 4.78
N LEU A 24 8.37 6.84 4.55
CA LEU A 24 8.23 5.68 5.43
C LEU A 24 9.27 4.61 5.05
N THR A 25 9.86 4.00 6.06
CA THR A 25 10.57 2.72 5.89
C THR A 25 9.56 1.56 5.97
N TYR A 26 9.97 0.37 5.53
CA TYR A 26 9.11 -0.81 5.70
C TYR A 26 8.87 -1.13 7.19
N ASP A 27 9.88 -0.91 8.04
CA ASP A 27 9.74 -1.07 9.49
C ASP A 27 8.70 -0.09 10.06
N ASP A 28 8.63 1.15 9.55
CA ASP A 28 7.56 2.11 9.93
C ASP A 28 6.18 1.66 9.45
N LEU A 29 6.10 0.97 8.30
CA LEU A 29 4.84 0.49 7.72
C LEU A 29 4.21 -0.62 8.56
N ILE A 30 5.03 -1.55 9.07
CA ILE A 30 4.56 -2.70 9.86
C ILE A 30 4.50 -2.39 11.36
N HIS A 31 5.02 -1.24 11.79
CA HIS A 31 5.05 -0.85 13.20
C HIS A 31 3.63 -0.71 13.77
N GLY A 32 3.28 -1.57 14.74
CA GLY A 32 1.96 -1.56 15.38
C GLY A 32 0.87 -2.28 14.60
N VAL A 33 1.21 -2.98 13.52
CA VAL A 33 0.27 -3.83 12.77
C VAL A 33 0.19 -5.20 13.43
N ASP A 34 -1.00 -5.61 13.87
CA ASP A 34 -1.23 -6.96 14.35
C ASP A 34 -1.70 -7.87 13.21
N ARG A 35 -0.95 -8.97 13.00
CA ARG A 35 -1.31 -10.02 12.03
C ARG A 35 -2.69 -10.63 12.31
N ALA A 36 -3.10 -10.72 13.57
CA ALA A 36 -4.40 -11.26 13.95
C ALA A 36 -5.53 -10.33 13.48
N GLU A 37 -5.32 -9.02 13.52
CA GLU A 37 -6.26 -8.03 12.98
C GLU A 37 -6.31 -8.10 11.46
N LEU A 38 -5.18 -8.25 10.78
CA LEU A 38 -5.12 -8.43 9.31
C LEU A 38 -5.86 -9.70 8.86
N ALA A 39 -5.67 -10.81 9.57
CA ALA A 39 -6.37 -12.07 9.31
C ALA A 39 -7.88 -11.94 9.55
N ALA A 40 -8.28 -11.32 10.66
CA ALA A 40 -9.69 -11.13 11.01
C ALA A 40 -10.42 -10.19 10.04
N ALA A 41 -9.71 -9.20 9.49
CA ALA A 41 -10.24 -8.30 8.46
C ALA A 41 -10.14 -8.88 7.03
N GLU A 42 -9.76 -10.16 6.88
CA GLU A 42 -9.63 -10.86 5.61
C GLU A 42 -8.76 -10.11 4.58
N ILE A 43 -7.74 -9.40 5.08
CA ILE A 43 -6.87 -8.56 4.24
C ILE A 43 -6.06 -9.45 3.30
N CYS A 44 -5.97 -9.05 2.03
CA CYS A 44 -5.12 -9.72 1.05
C CYS A 44 -3.65 -9.30 1.24
N PRO A 45 -2.67 -10.22 1.09
CA PRO A 45 -2.84 -11.67 0.90
C PRO A 45 -3.23 -12.38 2.20
N GLN A 46 -4.10 -13.40 2.12
CA GLN A 46 -4.56 -14.20 3.27
C GLN A 46 -3.47 -15.11 3.88
N VAL A 47 -2.28 -14.57 4.12
CA VAL A 47 -1.06 -15.26 4.56
C VAL A 47 -0.62 -14.81 5.95
N TRP A 48 -1.46 -14.12 6.73
CA TRP A 48 -1.11 -13.47 8.01
C TRP A 48 -0.97 -14.41 9.23
N ASP A 49 -0.62 -15.66 9.00
CA ASP A 49 -0.56 -16.72 10.01
C ASP A 49 0.73 -16.70 10.86
N SER A 50 1.81 -16.14 10.34
CA SER A 50 3.12 -16.10 11.00
C SER A 50 3.65 -14.67 11.22
N PRO A 51 4.55 -14.45 12.19
CA PRO A 51 5.25 -13.17 12.32
C PRO A 51 6.06 -12.78 11.08
N ALA A 52 6.62 -13.78 10.37
CA ALA A 52 7.36 -13.55 9.12
C ALA A 52 6.43 -13.12 7.97
N SER A 53 5.12 -13.34 8.08
CA SER A 53 4.15 -12.94 7.07
C SER A 53 4.04 -11.42 6.93
N LEU A 54 4.35 -10.66 8.00
CA LEU A 54 4.44 -9.19 7.93
C LEU A 54 5.62 -8.72 7.08
N GLU A 55 6.62 -9.57 6.83
CA GLU A 55 7.77 -9.26 5.98
C GLU A 55 7.48 -9.51 4.49
N TRP A 56 6.31 -10.04 4.14
CA TRP A 56 5.97 -10.45 2.77
C TRP A 56 6.18 -9.34 1.72
N GLY A 57 5.88 -8.09 2.06
CA GLY A 57 6.02 -6.95 1.16
C GLY A 57 7.38 -6.26 1.19
N ARG A 58 8.34 -6.71 2.02
CA ARG A 58 9.57 -5.96 2.31
C ARG A 58 10.42 -5.70 1.08
N ASP A 59 10.56 -6.72 0.22
CA ASP A 59 11.36 -6.61 -1.01
C ASP A 59 10.65 -5.81 -2.11
N LEU A 60 9.32 -5.72 -2.06
CA LEU A 60 8.51 -5.01 -3.04
C LEU A 60 8.31 -3.54 -2.69
N PHE A 61 8.36 -3.20 -1.40
CA PHE A 61 8.06 -1.87 -0.89
C PHE A 61 8.95 -0.75 -1.45
N PRO A 62 10.28 -0.90 -1.63
CA PRO A 62 11.11 0.15 -2.21
C PRO A 62 10.68 0.51 -3.64
N SER A 63 10.49 -0.50 -4.49
CA SER A 63 10.02 -0.32 -5.87
C SER A 63 8.64 0.32 -5.93
N LEU A 64 7.76 -0.04 -4.99
CA LEU A 64 6.42 0.55 -4.88
C LEU A 64 6.49 2.02 -4.47
N ALA A 65 7.32 2.37 -3.49
CA ALA A 65 7.52 3.74 -3.04
C ALA A 65 8.11 4.62 -4.15
N GLU A 66 9.08 4.12 -4.91
CA GLU A 66 9.63 4.80 -6.09
C GLU A 66 8.57 5.03 -7.17
N PHE A 67 7.75 4.01 -7.46
CA PHE A 67 6.65 4.13 -8.44
C PHE A 67 5.66 5.23 -8.05
N PHE A 68 5.24 5.25 -6.79
CA PHE A 68 4.34 6.28 -6.27
C PHE A 68 4.98 7.67 -6.34
N GLN A 69 6.25 7.81 -5.95
CA GLN A 69 6.98 9.07 -6.01
C GLN A 69 7.06 9.62 -7.44
N ALA A 70 7.37 8.76 -8.41
CA ALA A 70 7.41 9.11 -9.82
C ALA A 70 6.02 9.55 -10.33
N ALA A 71 4.95 8.84 -9.96
CA ALA A 71 3.59 9.18 -10.35
C ALA A 71 3.12 10.53 -9.75
N GLY A 72 3.42 10.78 -8.47
CA GLY A 72 3.11 12.05 -7.81
C GLY A 72 3.86 13.25 -8.40
N SER A 73 5.09 13.02 -8.88
CA SER A 73 5.92 14.05 -9.52
C SER A 73 5.47 14.36 -10.96
N ALA A 74 4.88 13.39 -11.65
CA ALA A 74 4.41 13.53 -13.03
C ALA A 74 2.97 14.09 -13.16
N ASP A 75 2.30 14.40 -12.04
CA ASP A 75 0.87 14.80 -11.98
C ASP A 75 -0.08 13.77 -12.62
N HIS A 76 0.37 12.51 -12.71
CA HIS A 76 -0.40 11.44 -13.32
C HIS A 76 -1.48 10.95 -12.35
N THR A 77 -2.72 10.90 -12.84
CA THR A 77 -3.83 10.23 -12.15
C THR A 77 -3.52 8.74 -12.04
N MET A 78 -3.41 8.22 -10.82
CA MET A 78 -3.28 6.78 -10.60
C MET A 78 -4.64 6.12 -10.45
N VAL A 79 -4.82 5.02 -11.17
CA VAL A 79 -5.93 4.09 -10.98
C VAL A 79 -5.39 2.91 -10.17
N ASN A 80 -5.87 2.76 -8.93
CA ASN A 80 -5.56 1.59 -8.12
C ASN A 80 -6.67 0.56 -8.32
N TRP A 81 -6.31 -0.61 -8.85
CA TRP A 81 -7.15 -1.79 -8.89
C TRP A 81 -6.79 -2.65 -7.68
N LEU A 82 -7.61 -2.58 -6.64
CA LEU A 82 -7.57 -3.55 -5.55
C LEU A 82 -8.58 -4.64 -5.92
N ASP A 83 -8.08 -5.85 -6.17
CA ASP A 83 -8.87 -7.07 -6.41
C ASP A 83 -9.59 -7.52 -5.13
#